data_AF-A0A1I0FZT4-F1
#
_entry.id   AF-A0A1I0FZT4-F1
#
_cell.length_a   1.000
_cell.length_b   1.000
_cell.length_c   1.000
_cell.angle_alpha   90.00
_cell.angle_beta   90.00
_cell.angle_gamma   90.00
#
_symmetry.space_group_name_H-M   'P 1'
#
loop_
_entity.id
_entity.type
_entity.pdbx_description
1 polymer ?
#
loop_
_entity_poly.entity_id
_entity_poly.type
_entity_poly.pdbx_seq_one_letter_code
_entity_poly.pdbx_strand_id
1 'polypeptide(L)'
;MTGSSPPPTLSISVITLQCGVDPWIAPNVTAVDACGNSLAVSQFNTGDDDGDSVPGSSDPDDFGPGPDASTAGTYYVSYLAVDSAYHPKEVTLTVNVVNCQP
;
A
#
# COMPACT_ATOMS: atom_id res chain seq x y z
N MET A 1 -22.74 -13.86 -16.48
CA MET A 1 -22.75 -13.52 -15.04
C MET A 1 -21.95 -12.25 -14.88
N THR A 2 -22.54 -11.18 -14.34
CA THR A 2 -21.91 -9.86 -14.17
C THR A 2 -21.34 -9.71 -12.75
N GLY A 3 -20.62 -10.74 -12.27
CA GLY A 3 -20.05 -10.72 -10.92
C GLY A 3 -18.81 -9.86 -10.90
N SER A 4 -18.88 -8.65 -10.34
CA SER A 4 -17.68 -7.85 -10.08
C SER A 4 -16.84 -8.53 -9.01
N SER A 5 -15.52 -8.59 -9.21
CA SER A 5 -14.60 -9.12 -8.21
C SER A 5 -14.65 -8.30 -6.91
N PRO A 6 -14.53 -8.93 -5.72
CA PRO A 6 -14.41 -8.20 -4.46
C PRO A 6 -13.09 -7.40 -4.38
N PRO A 7 -13.01 -6.40 -3.49
CA PRO A 7 -11.74 -5.77 -3.15
C PRO A 7 -10.73 -6.75 -2.55
N PRO A 8 -9.42 -6.45 -2.63
CA PRO A 8 -8.42 -7.22 -1.92
C PRO A 8 -8.72 -7.25 -0.42
N THR A 9 -8.47 -8.40 0.19
CA THR A 9 -8.62 -8.63 1.62
C THR A 9 -7.31 -8.28 2.32
N LEU A 10 -7.39 -7.26 3.16
CA LEU A 10 -6.31 -6.77 4.00
C LEU A 10 -6.63 -7.11 5.46
N SER A 11 -5.74 -7.85 6.13
CA SER A 11 -5.95 -8.30 7.52
C SER A 11 -5.69 -7.21 8.57
N ILE A 12 -4.98 -6.14 8.19
CA ILE A 12 -4.62 -5.02 9.04
C ILE A 12 -4.72 -3.72 8.25
N SER A 13 -5.52 -2.77 8.72
CA SER A 13 -5.74 -1.50 8.00
C SER A 13 -4.81 -0.37 8.46
N VAL A 14 -4.08 -0.57 9.57
CA VAL A 14 -3.14 0.42 10.11
C VAL A 14 -1.90 -0.27 10.68
N ILE A 15 -0.70 0.19 10.30
CA ILE A 15 0.58 -0.20 10.89
C ILE A 15 1.24 1.03 11.52
N THR A 16 1.96 0.85 12.63
CA THR A 16 2.80 1.88 13.22
C THR A 16 4.23 1.36 13.32
N LEU A 17 5.18 2.10 12.77
CA LEU A 17 6.61 1.79 12.75
C LEU A 17 7.37 2.81 13.61
N GLN A 18 8.34 2.33 14.37
CA GLN A 18 9.37 3.15 15.00
C GLN A 18 10.42 3.55 13.97
N CYS A 19 10.60 4.85 13.79
CA CYS A 19 11.52 5.44 12.83
C CYS A 19 12.96 4.91 12.97
N GLY A 20 13.51 4.38 11.88
CA GLY A 20 14.87 3.82 11.84
C GLY A 20 15.09 2.56 12.68
N VAL A 21 14.02 2.02 13.29
CA VAL A 21 14.07 0.84 14.17
C VAL A 21 13.26 -0.31 13.55
N ASP A 22 12.00 -0.04 13.21
CA ASP A 22 11.12 -1.05 12.64
C ASP A 22 11.24 -1.05 11.11
N PRO A 23 11.62 -2.18 10.48
CA PRO A 23 11.62 -2.26 9.03
C PRO A 23 10.20 -2.29 8.48
N TRP A 24 10.00 -1.71 7.31
CA TRP A 24 8.77 -1.90 6.54
C TRP A 24 8.68 -3.36 6.06
N ILE A 25 7.62 -4.07 6.48
CA ILE A 25 7.27 -5.40 6.01
C ILE A 25 5.82 -5.34 5.53
N ALA A 26 5.62 -5.47 4.22
CA ALA A 26 4.29 -5.46 3.63
C ALA A 26 3.43 -6.61 4.19
N PRO A 27 2.21 -6.34 4.66
CA PRO A 27 1.28 -7.39 5.07
C PRO A 27 0.89 -8.27 3.88
N ASN A 28 0.49 -9.51 4.20
CA ASN A 28 -0.09 -10.38 3.18
C ASN A 28 -1.48 -9.85 2.77
N VAL A 29 -1.65 -9.55 1.49
CA VAL A 29 -2.90 -9.13 0.88
C VAL A 29 -3.28 -10.14 -0.19
N THR A 30 -4.52 -10.60 -0.17
CA THR A 30 -5.05 -11.54 -1.16
C THR A 30 -6.26 -10.97 -1.85
N ALA A 31 -6.48 -11.32 -3.11
CA ALA A 31 -7.69 -10.98 -3.84
C ALA A 31 -8.18 -12.21 -4.59
N VAL A 32 -9.49 -12.31 -4.77
CA VAL A 32 -10.11 -13.34 -5.59
C VAL A 32 -11.09 -12.70 -6.56
N ASP A 33 -11.35 -13.36 -7.69
CA ASP A 33 -12.44 -12.98 -8.58
C ASP A 33 -13.80 -13.44 -8.02
N ALA A 34 -14.88 -13.10 -8.71
CA ALA A 34 -16.24 -13.51 -8.33
C ALA A 34 -16.46 -15.04 -8.32
N CYS A 35 -15.56 -15.81 -8.95
CA CYS A 35 -15.58 -17.27 -8.99
C CYS A 35 -14.68 -17.90 -7.91
N GLY A 36 -13.93 -17.10 -7.15
CA GLY A 36 -12.99 -17.55 -6.13
C GLY A 36 -11.57 -17.85 -6.62
N ASN A 37 -11.24 -17.52 -7.88
CA ASN A 37 -9.87 -17.68 -8.38
C ASN A 37 -8.98 -16.55 -7.83
N SER A 38 -7.75 -16.88 -7.45
CA SER A 38 -6.79 -15.88 -6.96
C SER A 38 -6.46 -14.83 -8.04
N LEU A 39 -6.49 -13.56 -7.66
CA LEU A 39 -6.05 -12.44 -8.47
C LEU A 39 -4.68 -11.95 -7.99
N ALA A 40 -3.85 -11.51 -8.94
CA ALA A 40 -2.62 -10.81 -8.61
C ALA A 40 -2.96 -9.45 -7.95
N VAL A 41 -2.22 -9.10 -6.91
CA VAL A 41 -2.34 -7.81 -6.21
C VAL A 41 -1.07 -7.01 -6.47
N SER A 42 -1.24 -5.82 -7.04
CA SER A 42 -0.18 -4.82 -7.20
C SER A 42 -0.21 -3.86 -6.03
N GLN A 43 0.96 -3.40 -5.59
CA GLN A 43 1.12 -2.49 -4.46
C GLN A 43 1.73 -1.17 -4.93
N PHE A 44 1.23 -0.07 -4.40
CA PHE A 44 1.69 1.30 -4.64
C PHE A 44 1.65 2.06 -3.31
N ASN A 45 2.47 3.10 -3.12
CA ASN A 45 2.34 4.02 -2.02
C ASN A 45 2.29 5.48 -2.49
N THR A 46 2.09 6.40 -1.55
CA THR A 46 2.03 7.85 -1.77
C THR A 46 3.05 8.60 -0.90
N GLY A 47 4.16 7.93 -0.55
CA GLY A 47 5.14 8.41 0.41
C GLY A 47 6.30 9.12 -0.25
N ASP A 48 6.88 10.10 0.45
CA ASP A 48 8.24 10.60 0.18
C ASP A 48 9.24 9.49 0.51
N ASP A 49 9.57 8.69 -0.52
CA ASP A 49 10.39 7.47 -0.40
C ASP A 49 11.88 7.76 -0.65
N ASP A 50 12.22 8.95 -1.17
CA ASP A 50 13.58 9.38 -1.48
C ASP A 50 14.15 10.46 -0.54
N GLY A 51 13.29 11.09 0.29
CA GLY A 51 13.63 12.02 1.35
C GLY A 51 13.82 13.47 0.90
N ASP A 52 13.33 13.85 -0.29
CA ASP A 52 13.48 15.19 -0.85
C ASP A 52 12.43 16.22 -0.35
N SER A 53 11.49 15.78 0.49
CA SER A 53 10.37 16.54 1.04
C SER A 53 9.22 16.86 0.05
N VAL A 54 9.12 16.17 -1.08
CA VAL A 54 8.08 16.32 -2.10
C VAL A 54 7.23 15.04 -2.18
N PRO A 55 6.07 14.95 -1.51
CA PRO A 55 5.29 13.71 -1.53
C PRO A 55 4.45 13.50 -2.81
N GLY A 56 4.32 12.24 -3.22
CA GLY A 56 3.17 11.73 -4.01
C GLY A 56 3.21 12.07 -5.50
N SER A 57 2.09 12.46 -6.14
CA SER A 57 2.06 12.70 -7.60
C SER A 57 2.94 13.85 -8.10
N SER A 58 3.47 14.66 -7.18
CA SER A 58 4.42 15.72 -7.45
C SER A 58 5.86 15.21 -7.55
N ASP A 59 6.12 14.01 -7.01
CA ASP A 59 7.37 13.30 -7.19
C ASP A 59 7.17 11.95 -7.91
N PRO A 60 7.64 11.81 -9.16
CA PRO A 60 7.53 10.56 -9.91
C PRO A 60 8.23 9.34 -9.29
N ASP A 61 9.18 9.50 -8.35
CA ASP A 61 9.91 8.37 -7.74
C ASP A 61 9.38 7.92 -6.36
N ASP A 62 8.38 8.62 -5.82
CA ASP A 62 7.62 8.35 -4.59
C ASP A 62 6.51 7.28 -4.69
N PHE A 63 6.56 6.49 -5.76
CA PHE A 63 5.64 5.37 -6.01
C PHE A 63 6.35 4.03 -5.81
N GLY A 64 7.12 3.90 -4.72
CA GLY A 64 7.83 2.71 -4.32
C GLY A 64 6.93 1.58 -3.76
N PRO A 65 7.51 0.42 -3.40
CA PRO A 65 6.77 -0.72 -2.85
C PRO A 65 6.32 -0.51 -1.39
N GLY A 66 6.60 0.65 -0.78
CA GLY A 66 6.17 0.95 0.58
C GLY A 66 6.99 2.07 1.24
N PRO A 67 6.51 2.57 2.38
CA PRO A 67 6.95 3.82 2.98
C PRO A 67 8.41 3.81 3.44
N ASP A 68 9.07 4.96 3.36
CA ASP A 68 10.33 5.21 4.06
C ASP A 68 10.15 5.08 5.59
N ALA A 69 10.68 4.00 6.15
CA ALA A 69 10.65 3.75 7.60
C ALA A 69 11.64 4.63 8.39
N SER A 70 12.43 5.47 7.73
CA SER A 70 13.39 6.39 8.35
C SER A 70 12.91 7.83 8.46
N THR A 71 11.74 8.14 7.89
CA THR A 71 11.14 9.47 7.91
C THR A 71 9.78 9.44 8.61
N ALA A 72 9.58 10.33 9.58
CA ALA A 72 8.31 10.38 10.31
C ALA A 72 7.21 10.90 9.39
N GLY A 73 6.08 10.22 9.37
CA GLY A 73 5.00 10.58 8.48
C GLY A 73 3.82 9.62 8.55
N THR A 74 2.73 10.04 7.93
CA THR A 74 1.61 9.16 7.60
C THR A 74 1.67 8.87 6.12
N TYR A 75 1.79 7.59 5.81
CA TYR A 75 1.90 7.04 4.47
C TYR A 75 0.65 6.23 4.13
N TYR A 76 0.26 6.24 2.87
CA TYR A 76 -0.82 5.40 2.36
C TYR A 76 -0.25 4.40 1.37
N VAL A 77 -0.56 3.12 1.59
CA VAL A 77 -0.18 2.02 0.71
C VAL A 77 -1.45 1.46 0.08
N SER A 78 -1.58 1.58 -1.22
CA SER A 78 -2.69 1.08 -2.02
C SER A 78 -2.39 -0.30 -2.59
N TYR A 79 -3.34 -1.22 -2.41
CA TYR A 79 -3.32 -2.56 -2.98
C TYR A 79 -4.42 -2.69 -4.03
N LEU A 80 -4.02 -2.97 -5.27
CA LEU A 80 -4.90 -3.03 -6.43
C LEU A 80 -4.96 -4.45 -7.00
N ALA A 81 -6.17 -4.99 -7.15
CA ALA A 81 -6.42 -6.17 -7.96
C ALA A 81 -7.24 -5.79 -9.20
N VAL A 82 -6.91 -6.37 -10.35
CA VAL A 82 -7.64 -6.16 -11.60
C VAL A 82 -8.13 -7.51 -12.10
N ASP A 83 -9.43 -7.60 -12.36
CA ASP A 83 -10.02 -8.83 -12.90
C ASP A 83 -9.84 -8.96 -14.42
N SER A 84 -10.20 -10.12 -14.98
CA SER A 84 -10.06 -10.40 -16.41
C SER A 84 -10.94 -9.53 -17.31
N ALA A 85 -11.90 -8.80 -16.73
CA ALA A 85 -12.73 -7.83 -17.42
C ALA A 85 -12.24 -6.39 -17.20
N TYR A 86 -11.03 -6.21 -16.67
CA TYR A 86 -10.39 -4.92 -16.40
C TYR A 86 -11.16 -4.05 -15.38
N HIS A 87 -11.87 -4.65 -14.42
CA HIS A 87 -12.42 -3.90 -13.30
C HIS A 87 -11.41 -3.83 -12.16
N PRO A 88 -10.85 -2.64 -11.85
CA PRO A 88 -9.96 -2.47 -10.72
C PRO A 88 -10.74 -2.51 -9.39
N LYS A 89 -10.11 -3.09 -8.36
CA LYS A 89 -10.54 -3.02 -6.98
C LYS A 89 -9.37 -2.75 -6.07
N GLU A 90 -9.57 -1.85 -5.11
CA GLU A 90 -8.50 -1.30 -4.28
C GLU A 90 -8.83 -1.39 -2.79
N VAL A 91 -7.80 -1.55 -1.98
CA VAL A 91 -7.84 -1.34 -0.53
C VAL A 91 -6.59 -0.57 -0.09
N THR A 92 -6.73 0.35 0.85
CA THR A 92 -5.62 1.17 1.34
C THR A 92 -5.25 0.78 2.76
N LEU A 93 -3.95 0.68 3.02
CA LEU A 93 -3.33 0.54 4.33
C LEU A 93 -2.75 1.89 4.75
N THR A 94 -3.01 2.29 5.99
CA THR A 94 -2.33 3.44 6.60
C THR A 94 -1.07 2.99 7.33
N VAL A 95 0.05 3.65 7.11
CA VAL A 95 1.30 3.39 7.85
C VAL A 95 1.75 4.67 8.52
N ASN A 96 1.93 4.62 9.84
CA ASN A 96 2.47 5.74 10.60
C ASN A 96 3.91 5.43 11.00
N VAL A 97 4.84 6.26 10.57
CA VAL A 97 6.23 6.22 11.05
C VAL A 97 6.36 7.28 12.13
N VAL A 98 6.70 6.86 13.34
CA VAL A 98 6.70 7.72 14.53
C VAL A 98 8.04 7.69 15.24
N ASN A 99 8.25 8.65 16.14
CA ASN A 99 9.40 8.72 17.04
C ASN A 99 10.76 8.82 16.31
N CYS A 100 10.84 9.58 15.21
CA CYS A 100 12.15 10.00 14.71
C CYS A 100 12.80 10.93 15.73
N GLN A 101 13.96 10.54 16.24
CA GLN A 101 14.78 11.45 17.04
C GLN A 101 15.42 12.49 16.10
N PRO A 102 15.48 13.77 16.50
CA PRO A 102 16.23 14.80 15.78
C PRO A 102 17.75 14.60 15.88
#